data_AF-A0A1H1PDZ8-F1
#
_entry.id   AF-A0A1H1PDZ8-F1
#
_cell.length_a   1.000
_cell.length_b   1.000
_cell.length_c   1.000
_cell.angle_alpha   90.00
_cell.angle_beta   90.00
_cell.angle_gamma   90.00
#
_symmetry.space_group_name_H-M   'P 1'
#
loop_
_entity.id
_entity.type
_entity.pdbx_description
1 polymer ?
#
loop_
_entity_poly.entity_id
_entity_poly.type
_entity_poly.pdbx_seq_one_letter_code
_entity_poly.pdbx_strand_id
1 'polypeptide(L)'
;MPSPSVRPDRPGPLGVWLSAVFKAWQITEVELEAFRRGPSFRGSSVSEAARAVTRSARAEHERHGFGFWEFVLAESRNTDAETQRALIFNALGHSAAESVTIRTTPGTLEFCFDRAVFEELPERSVVSLCSRVSSPIGIQHLPMLDFGVGPGNGGLRAAIDAATQLGMRGAIYASGRSMHMFGDTFIAEREMRHLLARAQLLSPIVDARWASHQLIDDNCRLRISTDVSRHREAHEPLAYLP
;
A
#
# COMPACT_ATOMS: atom_id res chain seq x y z
N MET A 1 -10.91 -11.81 -22.71
CA MET A 1 -11.37 -12.26 -21.39
C MET A 1 -12.88 -12.01 -21.31
N PRO A 2 -13.67 -12.90 -20.70
CA PRO A 2 -15.11 -12.68 -20.53
C PRO A 2 -15.34 -11.36 -19.79
N SER A 3 -16.33 -10.58 -20.24
CA SER A 3 -16.72 -9.36 -19.54
C SER A 3 -17.51 -9.74 -18.28
N PRO A 4 -17.26 -9.09 -17.12
CA PRO A 4 -17.94 -9.43 -15.87
C PRO A 4 -19.44 -9.13 -15.93
N SER A 5 -20.22 -9.86 -15.14
CA SER A 5 -21.69 -9.85 -15.19
C SER A 5 -22.32 -8.54 -14.72
N VAL A 6 -21.83 -7.93 -13.64
CA VAL A 6 -22.16 -6.57 -13.17
C VAL A 6 -21.01 -6.08 -12.29
N ARG A 7 -20.48 -4.86 -12.53
CA ARG A 7 -19.46 -4.24 -11.67
C ARG A 7 -20.10 -3.22 -10.73
N PRO A 8 -19.56 -3.01 -9.51
CA PRO A 8 -19.98 -1.89 -8.68
C PRO A 8 -19.58 -0.57 -9.35
N ASP A 9 -20.53 0.36 -9.47
CA ASP A 9 -20.36 1.68 -10.10
C ASP A 9 -20.09 2.80 -9.07
N ARG A 10 -20.09 2.46 -7.78
CA ARG A 10 -19.86 3.38 -6.66
C ARG A 10 -19.04 2.71 -5.57
N PRO A 11 -18.21 3.46 -4.83
CA PRO A 11 -17.47 2.92 -3.71
C PRO A 11 -18.42 2.80 -2.50
N GLY A 12 -18.40 1.65 -1.83
CA GLY A 12 -19.12 1.39 -0.58
C GLY A 12 -18.13 1.07 0.54
N PRO A 13 -18.55 0.45 1.65
CA PRO A 13 -17.61 -0.15 2.60
C PRO A 13 -16.63 -1.09 1.90
N LEU A 14 -15.34 -1.03 2.26
CA LEU A 14 -14.27 -1.71 1.52
C LEU A 14 -14.54 -3.21 1.32
N GLY A 15 -14.94 -3.93 2.38
CA GLY A 15 -15.22 -5.37 2.32
C GLY A 15 -16.35 -5.73 1.36
N VAL A 16 -17.45 -4.96 1.40
CA VAL A 16 -18.60 -5.14 0.50
C VAL A 16 -18.20 -4.87 -0.95
N TRP A 17 -17.47 -3.78 -1.19
CA TRP A 17 -17.04 -3.40 -2.54
C TRP A 17 -16.06 -4.42 -3.13
N LEU A 18 -15.04 -4.84 -2.37
CA LEU A 18 -14.10 -5.88 -2.80
C LEU A 18 -14.82 -7.20 -3.08
N SER A 19 -15.76 -7.62 -2.23
CA SER A 19 -16.56 -8.82 -2.45
C SER A 19 -17.35 -8.74 -3.76
N ALA A 20 -17.97 -7.61 -4.05
CA ALA A 20 -18.68 -7.39 -5.31
C ALA A 20 -17.73 -7.49 -6.53
N VAL A 21 -16.55 -6.85 -6.47
CA VAL A 21 -15.52 -6.96 -7.51
C VAL A 21 -15.08 -8.41 -7.70
N PHE A 22 -14.76 -9.12 -6.62
CA PHE A 22 -14.31 -10.52 -6.67
C PHE A 22 -15.39 -11.46 -7.23
N LYS A 23 -16.66 -11.28 -6.84
CA LYS A 23 -17.79 -12.05 -7.38
C LYS A 23 -17.96 -11.80 -8.88
N ALA A 24 -17.87 -10.54 -9.33
CA ALA A 24 -18.03 -10.17 -10.73
C ALA A 24 -16.97 -10.83 -11.64
N TRP A 25 -15.77 -11.07 -11.11
CA TRP A 25 -14.65 -11.70 -11.81
C TRP A 25 -14.46 -13.19 -11.48
N GLN A 26 -15.40 -13.79 -10.75
CA GLN A 26 -15.35 -15.20 -10.36
C GLN A 26 -14.03 -15.58 -9.64
N ILE A 27 -13.51 -14.66 -8.82
CA ILE A 27 -12.33 -14.93 -8.00
C ILE A 27 -12.68 -16.01 -6.98
N THR A 28 -11.87 -17.06 -6.93
CA THR A 28 -12.07 -18.21 -6.04
C THR A 28 -11.22 -18.12 -4.78
N GLU A 29 -10.07 -17.46 -4.86
CA GLU A 29 -9.13 -17.32 -3.75
C GLU A 29 -8.49 -15.93 -3.75
N VAL A 30 -8.32 -15.39 -2.53
CA VAL A 30 -7.61 -14.14 -2.24
C VAL A 30 -6.52 -14.42 -1.22
N GLU A 31 -5.40 -13.71 -1.33
CA GLU A 31 -4.28 -13.81 -0.40
C GLU A 31 -4.26 -12.59 0.54
N LEU A 32 -4.06 -12.86 1.83
CA LEU A 32 -3.74 -11.87 2.85
C LEU A 32 -2.33 -12.13 3.37
N GLU A 33 -1.67 -11.08 3.81
CA GLU A 33 -0.41 -11.18 4.54
C GLU A 33 -0.58 -10.58 5.93
N ALA A 34 -0.30 -11.38 6.95
CA ALA A 34 -0.30 -10.95 8.34
C ALA A 34 1.13 -10.93 8.88
N PHE A 35 1.54 -9.82 9.50
CA PHE A 35 2.88 -9.68 10.07
C PHE A 35 2.88 -8.68 11.22
N ARG A 36 3.98 -8.67 11.99
CA ARG A 36 4.22 -7.67 13.03
C ARG A 36 5.27 -6.67 12.57
N ARG A 37 4.89 -5.40 12.47
CA ARG A 37 5.80 -4.32 12.06
C ARG A 37 6.88 -4.10 13.12
N GLY A 38 8.14 -4.08 12.70
CA GLY A 38 9.27 -3.68 13.54
C GLY A 38 9.18 -2.20 13.99
N PRO A 39 10.04 -1.79 14.93
CA PRO A 39 10.18 -0.37 15.25
C PRO A 39 10.62 0.43 14.01
N SER A 40 10.14 1.66 13.86
CA SER A 40 10.60 2.53 12.78
C SER A 40 12.08 2.85 12.95
N PHE A 41 12.82 2.91 11.84
CA PHE A 41 14.24 3.25 11.83
C PHE A 41 14.49 4.64 12.45
N ARG A 42 15.42 4.72 13.41
CA ARG A 42 15.77 5.97 14.14
C ARG A 42 17.25 6.34 14.05
N GLY A 43 18.05 5.61 13.27
CA GLY A 43 19.50 5.85 13.13
C GLY A 43 20.35 5.55 14.38
N SER A 44 19.76 5.48 15.58
CA SER A 44 20.48 5.25 16.84
C SER A 44 21.17 3.89 16.95
N SER A 45 20.75 2.91 16.16
CA SER A 45 21.42 1.60 16.04
C SER A 45 22.63 1.63 15.10
N VAL A 46 22.88 2.75 14.42
CA VAL A 46 23.97 2.94 13.46
C VAL A 46 25.04 3.85 14.06
N SER A 47 24.72 5.13 14.27
CA SER A 47 25.64 6.14 14.82
C SER A 47 24.89 7.39 15.29
N GLU A 48 25.53 8.28 16.05
CA GLU A 48 24.90 9.57 16.42
C GLU A 48 24.71 10.47 15.18
N ALA A 49 25.62 10.40 14.20
CA ALA A 49 25.45 11.07 12.91
C ALA A 49 24.21 10.57 12.15
N ALA A 50 24.01 9.24 12.08
CA ALA A 50 22.80 8.66 11.50
C ALA A 50 21.53 9.10 12.25
N ARG A 51 21.60 9.19 13.58
CA ARG A 51 20.48 9.69 14.41
C ARG A 51 20.17 11.15 14.11
N ALA A 52 21.17 12.00 13.89
CA ALA A 52 20.98 13.40 13.51
C ALA A 52 20.29 13.51 12.13
N VAL A 53 20.81 12.80 11.12
CA VAL A 53 20.23 12.74 9.76
C VAL A 53 18.78 12.26 9.80
N THR A 54 18.50 11.15 10.48
CA THR A 54 17.13 10.62 10.56
C THR A 54 16.17 11.51 11.33
N ARG A 55 16.65 12.32 12.28
CA ARG A 55 15.83 13.32 12.98
C ARG A 55 15.47 14.48 12.05
N SER A 56 16.45 15.01 11.32
CA SER A 56 16.24 16.05 10.30
C SER A 56 15.24 15.58 9.23
N ALA A 57 15.47 14.41 8.66
CA ALA A 57 14.60 13.82 7.64
C ALA A 57 13.17 13.55 8.13
N ARG A 58 12.97 13.26 9.43
CA ARG A 58 11.63 13.13 10.04
C ARG A 58 10.92 14.47 10.12
N ALA A 59 11.61 15.53 10.52
CA ALA A 59 11.03 16.87 10.55
C ALA A 59 10.61 17.32 9.14
N GLU A 60 11.44 17.03 8.13
CA GLU A 60 11.08 17.28 6.73
C GLU A 60 9.88 16.43 6.27
N HIS A 61 9.85 15.14 6.60
CA HIS A 61 8.71 14.29 6.30
C HIS A 61 7.41 14.74 6.99
N GLU A 62 7.49 15.21 8.24
CA GLU A 62 6.33 15.76 8.96
C GLU A 62 5.83 17.06 8.32
N ARG A 63 6.75 17.88 7.80
CA ARG A 63 6.44 19.15 7.12
C ARG A 63 5.79 18.94 5.76
N HIS A 64 6.30 18.01 4.95
CA HIS A 64 5.86 17.82 3.56
C HIS A 64 4.87 16.66 3.37
N GLY A 65 4.85 15.70 4.30
CA GLY A 65 4.02 14.49 4.23
C GLY A 65 4.66 13.30 3.50
N PHE A 66 5.83 13.47 2.88
CA PHE A 66 6.51 12.43 2.09
C PHE A 66 8.05 12.55 2.20
N GLY A 67 8.80 11.66 1.55
CA GLY A 67 10.23 11.91 1.29
C GLY A 67 11.23 11.48 2.37
N PHE A 68 10.85 10.75 3.41
CA PHE A 68 11.76 10.44 4.53
C PHE A 68 13.11 9.85 4.08
N TRP A 69 13.08 8.84 3.21
CA TRP A 69 14.32 8.19 2.76
C TRP A 69 15.08 9.05 1.74
N GLU A 70 14.39 9.83 0.93
CA GLU A 70 14.98 10.81 0.02
C GLU A 70 15.80 11.84 0.80
N PHE A 71 15.26 12.37 1.91
CA PHE A 71 15.98 13.28 2.79
C PHE A 71 17.14 12.59 3.51
N VAL A 72 16.94 11.39 4.07
CA VAL A 72 18.03 10.60 4.70
C VAL A 72 19.18 10.38 3.72
N LEU A 73 18.88 9.95 2.50
CA LEU A 73 19.90 9.64 1.50
C LEU A 73 20.60 10.91 1.00
N ALA A 74 19.85 12.01 0.81
CA ALA A 74 20.42 13.29 0.41
C ALA A 74 21.41 13.84 1.45
N GLU A 75 21.05 13.78 2.74
CA GLU A 75 21.88 14.26 3.85
C GLU A 75 23.04 13.31 4.18
N SER A 76 22.88 12.00 3.99
CA SER A 76 23.94 11.01 4.29
C SER A 76 25.24 11.22 3.51
N ARG A 77 25.20 11.99 2.41
CA ARG A 77 26.40 12.39 1.66
C ARG A 77 27.35 13.27 2.46
N ASN A 78 26.88 13.89 3.54
CA ASN A 78 27.64 14.76 4.41
C ASN A 78 28.13 14.05 5.69
N THR A 79 27.89 12.75 5.84
CA THR A 79 28.38 11.95 6.97
C THR A 79 29.67 11.22 6.62
N ASP A 80 30.30 10.58 7.61
CA ASP A 80 31.39 9.64 7.34
C ASP A 80 30.92 8.45 6.47
N ALA A 81 31.87 7.79 5.81
CA ALA A 81 31.58 6.75 4.82
C ALA A 81 30.93 5.50 5.45
N GLU A 82 31.19 5.19 6.71
CA GLU A 82 30.58 4.05 7.40
C GLU A 82 29.11 4.33 7.68
N THR A 83 28.80 5.51 8.25
CA THR A 83 27.42 5.98 8.45
C THR A 83 26.65 6.02 7.13
N GLN A 84 27.24 6.56 6.06
CA GLN A 84 26.59 6.62 4.75
C GLN A 84 26.23 5.23 4.23
N ARG A 85 27.17 4.28 4.26
CA ARG A 85 26.92 2.88 3.83
C ARG A 85 25.82 2.23 4.65
N ALA A 86 25.82 2.42 5.97
CA ALA A 86 24.81 1.86 6.85
C ALA A 86 23.42 2.46 6.58
N LEU A 87 23.31 3.76 6.30
CA LEU A 87 22.04 4.40 5.91
C LEU A 87 21.52 3.86 4.58
N ILE A 88 22.38 3.69 3.57
CA ILE A 88 22.02 3.06 2.29
C ILE A 88 21.54 1.63 2.51
N PHE A 89 22.27 0.84 3.31
CA PHE A 89 21.88 -0.52 3.65
C PHE A 89 20.48 -0.58 4.28
N ASN A 90 20.19 0.31 5.24
CA ASN A 90 18.87 0.38 5.86
C ASN A 90 17.78 0.88 4.88
N ALA A 91 18.12 1.76 3.94
CA ALA A 91 17.19 2.23 2.92
C ALA A 91 16.75 1.09 1.99
N LEU A 92 17.71 0.24 1.61
CA LEU A 92 17.48 -0.99 0.82
C LEU A 92 16.84 -2.11 1.64
N GLY A 93 16.83 -1.98 2.97
CA GLY A 93 16.18 -2.92 3.87
C GLY A 93 14.71 -3.11 3.49
N HIS A 94 14.42 -4.26 2.91
CA HIS A 94 13.09 -4.82 2.85
C HIS A 94 12.87 -5.53 4.19
N SER A 95 12.03 -4.96 5.06
CA SER A 95 11.72 -5.62 6.32
C SER A 95 10.88 -6.85 6.04
N ALA A 96 11.54 -7.96 5.72
CA ALA A 96 10.99 -9.31 5.77
C ALA A 96 10.75 -9.68 7.24
N ALA A 97 9.88 -8.92 7.90
CA ALA A 97 9.26 -9.42 9.12
C ALA A 97 8.68 -10.79 8.77
N GLU A 98 8.85 -11.78 9.64
CA GLU A 98 8.21 -13.07 9.46
C GLU A 98 6.71 -12.83 9.21
N SER A 99 6.30 -13.07 7.97
CA SER A 99 4.94 -12.86 7.51
C SER A 99 4.27 -14.21 7.32
N VAL A 100 2.98 -14.24 7.61
CA VAL A 100 2.13 -15.41 7.39
C VAL A 100 1.20 -15.08 6.24
N THR A 101 1.33 -15.85 5.16
CA THR A 101 0.38 -15.80 4.05
C THR A 101 -0.86 -16.60 4.41
N ILE A 102 -2.02 -15.96 4.32
CA ILE A 102 -3.32 -16.57 4.58
C ILE A 102 -4.09 -16.58 3.26
N ARG A 103 -4.47 -17.78 2.81
CA ARG A 103 -5.37 -17.96 1.65
C ARG A 103 -6.79 -18.10 2.12
N THR A 104 -7.71 -17.39 1.48
CA THR A 104 -9.12 -17.40 1.86
C THR A 104 -10.02 -17.16 0.65
N THR A 105 -11.33 -17.25 0.83
CA THR A 105 -12.31 -16.98 -0.23
C THR A 105 -12.84 -15.55 -0.12
N PRO A 106 -13.36 -14.94 -1.20
CA PRO A 106 -14.04 -13.65 -1.12
C PRO A 106 -15.16 -13.59 -0.09
N GLY A 107 -15.95 -14.66 0.07
CA GLY A 107 -17.04 -14.72 1.06
C GLY A 107 -16.53 -14.73 2.50
N THR A 108 -15.44 -15.46 2.77
CA THR A 108 -14.79 -15.42 4.08
C THR A 108 -14.15 -14.05 4.36
N LEU A 109 -13.55 -13.42 3.35
CA LEU A 109 -12.99 -12.07 3.48
C LEU A 109 -14.08 -11.05 3.83
N GLU A 110 -15.22 -11.07 3.12
CA GLU A 110 -16.40 -10.24 3.41
C GLU A 110 -16.88 -10.46 4.86
N PHE A 111 -17.02 -11.72 5.27
CA PHE A 111 -17.39 -12.06 6.65
C PHE A 111 -16.40 -11.50 7.68
N CYS A 112 -15.10 -11.53 7.41
CA CYS A 112 -14.09 -10.95 8.30
C CYS A 112 -14.25 -9.42 8.44
N PHE A 113 -14.58 -8.72 7.35
CA PHE A 113 -14.91 -7.29 7.41
C PHE A 113 -16.19 -7.04 8.22
N ASP A 114 -17.27 -7.80 7.97
CA ASP A 114 -18.54 -7.64 8.70
C ASP A 114 -18.41 -7.89 10.20
N ARG A 115 -17.45 -8.72 10.60
CA ARG A 115 -17.13 -9.05 11.99
C ARG A 115 -16.03 -8.18 12.59
N ALA A 116 -15.58 -7.14 11.88
CA ALA A 116 -14.50 -6.25 12.31
C ALA A 116 -13.21 -6.99 12.70
N VAL A 117 -12.91 -8.13 12.06
CA VAL A 117 -11.73 -8.97 12.39
C VAL A 117 -10.42 -8.24 12.14
N PHE A 118 -10.41 -7.30 11.21
CA PHE A 118 -9.23 -6.49 10.88
C PHE A 118 -9.14 -5.20 11.69
N GLU A 119 -10.06 -4.97 12.63
CA GLU A 119 -10.10 -3.75 13.42
C GLU A 119 -9.47 -3.94 14.81
N GLU A 120 -8.90 -2.85 15.34
CA GLU A 120 -8.34 -2.79 16.70
C GLU A 120 -7.31 -3.89 17.00
N LEU A 121 -6.51 -4.28 16.01
CA LEU A 121 -5.48 -5.29 16.19
C LEU A 121 -4.42 -4.84 17.22
N PRO A 122 -3.70 -5.79 17.86
CA PRO A 122 -2.61 -5.45 18.76
C PRO A 122 -1.60 -4.49 18.11
N GLU A 123 -0.92 -3.67 18.91
CA GLU A 123 0.03 -2.70 18.38
C GLU A 123 1.03 -3.34 17.41
N ARG A 124 1.15 -2.72 16.22
CA ARG A 124 2.02 -3.14 15.11
C ARG A 124 1.62 -4.45 14.43
N SER A 125 0.53 -5.08 14.80
CA SER A 125 -0.05 -6.14 13.98
C SER A 125 -0.62 -5.52 12.72
N VAL A 126 -0.28 -6.09 11.57
CA VAL A 126 -0.71 -5.62 10.26
C VAL A 126 -1.26 -6.80 9.50
N VAL A 127 -2.46 -6.64 8.96
CA VAL A 127 -3.03 -7.46 7.89
C VAL A 127 -3.16 -6.62 6.64
N SER A 128 -2.59 -7.12 5.55
CA SER A 128 -2.65 -6.53 4.21
C SER A 128 -3.36 -7.45 3.24
N LEU A 129 -4.13 -6.88 2.32
CA LEU A 129 -4.64 -7.58 1.15
C LEU A 129 -3.53 -7.63 0.09
N CYS A 130 -3.26 -8.82 -0.43
CA CYS A 130 -2.35 -9.02 -1.55
C CYS A 130 -3.09 -8.85 -2.88
N SER A 131 -2.41 -8.35 -3.92
CA SER A 131 -3.03 -8.20 -5.26
C SER A 131 -3.26 -9.53 -5.94
N ARG A 132 -2.42 -10.53 -5.68
CA ARG A 132 -2.50 -11.86 -6.27
C ARG A 132 -3.80 -12.56 -5.86
N VAL A 133 -4.54 -13.02 -6.86
CA VAL A 133 -5.80 -13.76 -6.71
C VAL A 133 -5.83 -14.96 -7.65
N SER A 134 -6.64 -15.96 -7.30
CA SER A 134 -6.90 -17.13 -8.16
C SER A 134 -8.32 -17.05 -8.75
N SER A 135 -8.44 -17.43 -10.02
CA SER A 135 -9.71 -17.51 -10.76
C SER A 135 -9.73 -18.77 -11.65
N PRO A 136 -10.88 -19.13 -12.26
CA PRO A 136 -10.95 -20.25 -13.22
C PRO A 136 -10.01 -20.11 -14.43
N ILE A 137 -9.60 -18.89 -14.79
CA ILE A 137 -8.69 -18.62 -15.91
C ILE A 137 -7.22 -18.52 -15.48
N GLY A 138 -6.93 -18.75 -14.20
CA GLY A 138 -5.58 -18.73 -13.63
C GLY A 138 -5.36 -17.61 -12.63
N ILE A 139 -4.08 -17.33 -12.38
CA ILE A 139 -3.63 -16.30 -11.44
C ILE A 139 -3.66 -14.94 -12.10
N GLN A 140 -4.22 -13.95 -11.41
CA GLN A 140 -4.27 -12.56 -11.85
C GLN A 140 -3.95 -11.63 -10.67
N HIS A 141 -3.83 -10.34 -10.96
CA HIS A 141 -3.57 -9.31 -9.96
C HIS A 141 -4.67 -8.25 -9.94
N LEU A 142 -5.12 -7.90 -8.74
CA LEU A 142 -5.92 -6.72 -8.45
C LEU A 142 -5.00 -5.48 -8.47
N PRO A 143 -5.14 -4.55 -9.43
CA PRO A 143 -4.34 -3.32 -9.44
C PRO A 143 -4.52 -2.56 -8.13
N MET A 144 -3.43 -2.10 -7.54
CA MET A 144 -3.42 -1.38 -6.26
C MET A 144 -2.46 -0.20 -6.34
N LEU A 145 -2.73 0.87 -5.59
CA LEU A 145 -1.77 1.95 -5.34
C LEU A 145 -1.85 2.42 -3.88
N ASP A 146 -0.69 2.70 -3.30
CA ASP A 146 -0.57 3.50 -2.08
C ASP A 146 -0.18 4.93 -2.45
N PHE A 147 -1.04 5.89 -2.12
CA PHE A 147 -0.78 7.30 -2.36
C PHE A 147 0.02 7.89 -1.20
N GLY A 148 1.13 8.56 -1.52
CA GLY A 148 1.97 9.28 -0.56
C GLY A 148 1.33 10.57 -0.04
N VAL A 149 0.18 10.97 -0.60
CA VAL A 149 -0.60 12.15 -0.21
C VAL A 149 -1.86 11.76 0.56
N GLY A 150 -2.22 12.56 1.57
CA GLY A 150 -3.47 12.40 2.31
C GLY A 150 -4.69 13.00 1.58
N PRO A 151 -5.92 12.74 2.07
CA PRO A 151 -7.16 13.17 1.40
C PRO A 151 -7.44 14.68 1.45
N GLY A 152 -6.71 15.45 2.29
CA GLY A 152 -6.88 16.91 2.45
C GLY A 152 -6.37 17.74 1.26
N ASN A 153 -6.31 19.08 1.42
CA ASN A 153 -5.82 20.12 0.49
C ASN A 153 -5.31 19.65 -0.89
N GLY A 154 -6.21 19.20 -1.78
CA GLY A 154 -5.91 18.82 -3.16
C GLY A 154 -5.27 17.44 -3.37
N GLY A 155 -4.95 16.70 -2.31
CA GLY A 155 -4.38 15.36 -2.38
C GLY A 155 -5.30 14.36 -3.06
N LEU A 156 -6.60 14.35 -2.76
CA LEU A 156 -7.57 13.49 -3.45
C LEU A 156 -7.62 13.80 -4.95
N ARG A 157 -7.61 15.08 -5.34
CA ARG A 157 -7.58 15.46 -6.77
C ARG A 157 -6.32 14.93 -7.45
N ALA A 158 -5.15 15.12 -6.82
CA ALA A 158 -3.88 14.60 -7.35
C ALA A 158 -3.88 13.08 -7.47
N ALA A 159 -4.45 12.37 -6.50
CA ALA A 159 -4.61 10.91 -6.52
C ALA A 159 -5.52 10.43 -7.67
N ILE A 160 -6.65 11.11 -7.88
CA ILE A 160 -7.56 10.84 -9.01
C ILE A 160 -6.83 11.08 -10.33
N ASP A 161 -6.19 12.25 -10.51
CA ASP A 161 -5.45 12.59 -11.73
C ASP A 161 -4.35 11.56 -12.02
N ALA A 162 -3.56 11.18 -11.01
CA ALA A 162 -2.52 10.16 -11.14
C ALA A 162 -3.09 8.79 -11.55
N ALA A 163 -4.14 8.32 -10.89
CA ALA A 163 -4.81 7.07 -11.22
C ALA A 163 -5.38 7.07 -12.64
N THR A 164 -6.00 8.17 -13.06
CA THR A 164 -6.50 8.35 -14.44
C THR A 164 -5.36 8.29 -15.46
N GLN A 165 -4.23 8.98 -15.22
CA GLN A 165 -3.07 8.93 -16.13
C GLN A 165 -2.41 7.55 -16.20
N LEU A 166 -2.52 6.77 -15.12
CA LEU A 166 -2.08 5.37 -15.11
C LEU A 166 -3.06 4.43 -15.83
N GLY A 167 -4.25 4.91 -16.21
CA GLY A 167 -5.29 4.11 -16.85
C GLY A 167 -6.02 3.19 -15.87
N MET A 168 -6.02 3.53 -14.59
CA MET A 168 -6.68 2.74 -13.56
C MET A 168 -8.17 3.09 -13.44
N ARG A 169 -8.95 2.07 -13.11
CA ARG A 169 -10.38 2.13 -12.79
C ARG A 169 -10.60 1.48 -11.44
N GLY A 170 -11.55 1.94 -10.65
CA GLY A 170 -11.85 1.37 -9.34
C GLY A 170 -12.04 2.42 -8.26
N ALA A 171 -11.88 2.03 -7.00
CA ALA A 171 -12.23 2.86 -5.85
C ALA A 171 -10.99 3.36 -5.10
N ILE A 172 -11.07 4.60 -4.61
CA ILE A 172 -10.08 5.21 -3.72
C ILE A 172 -10.68 5.32 -2.33
N TYR A 173 -9.91 4.93 -1.32
CA TYR A 173 -10.29 4.95 0.09
C TYR A 173 -9.28 5.75 0.92
N ALA A 174 -9.76 6.49 1.92
CA ALA A 174 -8.91 6.99 2.99
C ALA A 174 -8.44 5.81 3.86
N SER A 175 -7.19 5.85 4.33
CA SER A 175 -6.56 4.81 5.16
C SER A 175 -5.80 5.46 6.32
N GLY A 176 -6.43 6.45 6.96
CA GLY A 176 -5.81 7.39 7.89
C GLY A 176 -5.09 8.52 7.16
N ARG A 177 -3.75 8.58 7.25
CA ARG A 177 -2.94 9.68 6.67
C ARG A 177 -2.65 9.54 5.18
N SER A 178 -2.93 8.38 4.59
CA SER A 178 -2.75 8.09 3.16
C SER A 178 -4.08 7.68 2.53
N MET A 179 -4.07 7.48 1.22
CA MET A 179 -5.19 6.92 0.47
C MET A 179 -4.74 5.66 -0.26
N HIS A 180 -5.62 4.69 -0.35
CA HIS A 180 -5.41 3.44 -1.06
C HIS A 180 -6.34 3.38 -2.28
N MET A 181 -5.80 3.00 -3.43
CA MET A 181 -6.61 2.64 -4.60
C MET A 181 -6.68 1.14 -4.77
N PHE A 182 -7.89 0.64 -5.06
CA PHE A 182 -8.13 -0.73 -5.49
C PHE A 182 -8.80 -0.73 -6.86
N GLY A 183 -8.27 -1.53 -7.79
CA GLY A 183 -8.77 -1.66 -9.14
C GLY A 183 -10.11 -2.41 -9.22
N ASP A 184 -10.85 -2.24 -10.31
CA ASP A 184 -12.07 -3.05 -10.57
C ASP A 184 -11.89 -4.09 -11.70
N THR A 185 -10.66 -4.19 -12.22
CA THR A 185 -10.27 -5.02 -13.36
C THR A 185 -8.99 -5.75 -13.04
N PHE A 186 -8.95 -7.06 -13.25
CA PHE A 186 -7.76 -7.87 -12.99
C PHE A 186 -6.81 -7.86 -14.18
N ILE A 187 -5.51 -7.79 -13.88
CA ILE A 187 -4.45 -7.70 -14.87
C ILE A 187 -3.43 -8.83 -14.69
N ALA A 188 -2.67 -9.12 -15.73
CA ALA A 188 -1.56 -10.06 -15.65
C ALA A 188 -0.37 -9.46 -14.87
N GLU A 189 0.52 -10.31 -14.37
CA GLU A 189 1.71 -9.89 -13.62
C GLU A 189 2.57 -8.87 -14.40
N ARG A 190 2.78 -9.10 -15.71
CA ARG A 190 3.54 -8.17 -16.56
C ARG A 190 2.91 -6.77 -16.59
N GLU A 191 1.58 -6.70 -16.66
CA GLU A 191 0.84 -5.43 -16.66
C GLU A 191 0.93 -4.74 -15.31
N MET A 192 0.88 -5.50 -14.20
CA MET A 192 1.09 -4.97 -12.86
C MET A 192 2.50 -4.37 -12.71
N ARG A 193 3.55 -5.06 -13.18
CA ARG A 193 4.92 -4.52 -13.16
C ARG A 193 5.03 -3.22 -13.96
N HIS A 194 4.41 -3.16 -15.14
CA HIS A 194 4.37 -1.92 -15.93
C HIS A 194 3.61 -0.79 -15.22
N LEU A 195 2.49 -1.11 -14.57
CA LEU A 195 1.72 -0.16 -13.77
C LEU A 195 2.59 0.43 -12.65
N LEU A 196 3.23 -0.42 -11.85
CA LEU A 196 4.06 0.00 -10.72
C LEU A 196 5.28 0.81 -11.17
N ALA A 197 5.95 0.41 -12.26
CA ALA A 197 7.08 1.16 -12.81
C ALA A 197 6.68 2.57 -13.26
N ARG A 198 5.51 2.71 -13.90
CA ARG A 198 4.96 4.04 -14.25
C ARG A 198 4.55 4.83 -13.01
N ALA A 199 3.95 4.17 -12.03
CA ALA A 199 3.51 4.81 -10.79
C ALA A 199 4.68 5.40 -9.98
N GLN A 200 5.86 4.78 -10.04
CA GLN A 200 7.09 5.30 -9.43
C GLN A 200 7.47 6.70 -9.94
N LEU A 201 7.16 7.02 -11.20
CA LEU A 201 7.41 8.34 -11.80
C LEU A 201 6.52 9.45 -11.24
N LEU A 202 5.47 9.09 -10.49
CA LEU A 202 4.48 10.02 -9.95
C LEU A 202 4.73 10.36 -8.48
N SER A 203 5.94 10.12 -7.97
CA SER A 203 6.34 10.64 -6.65
C SER A 203 6.28 12.18 -6.63
N PRO A 204 5.76 12.81 -5.56
CA PRO A 204 5.35 12.21 -4.29
C PRO A 204 3.86 11.86 -4.19
N ILE A 205 3.08 11.96 -5.28
CA ILE A 205 1.65 11.64 -5.27
C ILE A 205 1.45 10.16 -4.97
N VAL A 206 2.20 9.29 -5.65
CA VAL A 206 2.29 7.86 -5.34
C VAL A 206 3.51 7.62 -4.44
N ASP A 207 3.38 6.74 -3.45
CA ASP A 207 4.52 6.31 -2.65
C ASP A 207 5.46 5.45 -3.51
N ALA A 208 6.54 6.08 -3.99
CA ALA A 208 7.54 5.42 -4.83
C ALA A 208 8.31 4.32 -4.08
N ARG A 209 8.46 4.41 -2.75
CA ARG A 209 9.09 3.36 -1.95
C ARG A 209 8.16 2.16 -1.87
N TRP A 210 6.87 2.36 -1.62
CA TRP A 210 5.87 1.30 -1.67
C TRP A 210 5.89 0.60 -3.04
N ALA A 211 5.83 1.37 -4.13
CA ALA A 211 5.84 0.82 -5.49
C ALA A 211 7.11 0.00 -5.79
N SER A 212 8.28 0.50 -5.33
CA SER A 212 9.56 -0.20 -5.49
C SER A 212 9.57 -1.53 -4.73
N HIS A 213 9.04 -1.57 -3.50
CA HIS A 213 8.92 -2.82 -2.74
C HIS A 213 7.96 -3.80 -3.41
N GLN A 214 6.83 -3.34 -3.96
CA GLN A 214 5.89 -4.22 -4.66
C GLN A 214 6.49 -4.81 -5.95
N LEU A 215 7.39 -4.07 -6.62
CA LEU A 215 8.15 -4.56 -7.77
C LEU A 215 9.18 -5.63 -7.41
N ILE A 216 9.76 -5.56 -6.21
CA ILE A 216 10.70 -6.55 -5.68
C ILE A 216 9.95 -7.83 -5.28
N ASP A 217 8.77 -7.69 -4.70
CA ASP A 217 7.96 -8.79 -4.17
C ASP A 217 7.08 -9.48 -5.22
N ASP A 218 7.07 -8.96 -6.45
CA ASP A 218 6.24 -9.45 -7.56
C ASP A 218 4.73 -9.52 -7.23
N ASN A 219 4.29 -8.71 -6.26
CA ASN A 219 2.91 -8.63 -5.81
C ASN A 219 2.70 -7.30 -5.05
N CYS A 220 1.52 -6.68 -5.19
CA CYS A 220 1.16 -5.53 -4.36
C CYS A 220 0.54 -5.98 -3.04
N ARG A 221 0.77 -5.21 -1.97
CA ARG A 221 0.12 -5.37 -0.67
C ARG A 221 -0.34 -4.01 -0.14
N LEU A 222 -1.60 -3.92 0.25
CA LEU A 222 -2.17 -2.75 0.92
C LEU A 222 -2.76 -3.15 2.27
N ARG A 223 -2.43 -2.38 3.31
CA ARG A 223 -3.01 -2.59 4.64
C ARG A 223 -4.53 -2.44 4.57
N ILE A 224 -5.24 -3.41 5.12
CA ILE A 224 -6.71 -3.38 5.30
C ILE A 224 -7.15 -3.37 6.77
N SER A 225 -6.17 -3.40 7.68
CA SER A 225 -6.38 -3.46 9.12
C SER A 225 -6.17 -2.12 9.82
N THR A 226 -6.76 -2.01 11.00
CA THR A 226 -6.47 -1.00 12.00
C THR A 226 -5.74 -1.62 13.20
N ASP A 227 -4.95 -0.80 13.91
CA ASP A 227 -4.28 -1.17 15.15
C ASP A 227 -4.64 -0.17 16.26
N VAL A 228 -4.50 -0.61 17.52
CA VAL A 228 -4.90 0.20 18.68
C VAL A 228 -4.09 1.49 18.89
N SER A 229 -2.98 1.69 18.17
CA SER A 229 -2.02 2.76 18.45
C SER A 229 -1.88 3.81 17.34
N ARG A 230 -1.53 3.39 16.12
CA ARG A 230 -1.12 4.27 15.02
C ARG A 230 -2.14 4.34 13.89
N HIS A 231 -2.73 3.21 13.51
CA HIS A 231 -3.61 3.12 12.34
C HIS A 231 -5.02 2.82 12.81
N ARG A 232 -5.74 3.81 13.33
CA ARG A 232 -7.00 3.59 14.05
C ARG A 232 -8.25 3.67 13.18
N GLU A 233 -8.11 4.24 11.99
CA GLU A 233 -9.25 4.56 11.11
C GLU A 233 -9.41 3.45 10.07
N ALA A 234 -10.62 2.93 9.95
CA ALA A 234 -11.01 2.01 8.90
C ALA A 234 -11.03 2.70 7.53
N HIS A 235 -11.10 1.90 6.47
CA HIS A 235 -11.12 2.43 5.10
C HIS A 235 -12.44 3.14 4.79
N GLU A 236 -12.38 4.45 4.53
CA GLU A 236 -13.54 5.25 4.14
C GLU A 236 -13.53 5.52 2.64
N PRO A 237 -14.65 5.29 1.91
CA PRO A 237 -14.71 5.52 0.47
C PRO A 237 -14.62 7.02 0.14
N LEU A 238 -13.76 7.38 -0.82
CA LEU A 238 -13.56 8.78 -1.25
C LEU A 238 -14.03 9.03 -2.68
N ALA A 239 -13.67 8.15 -3.62
CA ALA A 239 -13.95 8.34 -5.04
C ALA A 239 -14.01 7.01 -5.78
N TYR A 240 -14.67 7.01 -6.93
CA TYR A 240 -14.65 5.90 -7.89
C TYR A 240 -14.33 6.43 -9.28
N LEU A 241 -13.42 5.73 -9.97
CA LEU A 241 -12.95 6.02 -11.32
C LEU A 241 -13.56 4.99 -12.28
N PRO A 242 -14.50 5.41 -13.15
CA PRO A 242 -15.32 4.52 -13.96
C PRO A 242 -14.68 4.06 -15.27
#